data_AF-A0A1V9B5C8-F1
#
_entry.id   AF-A0A1V9B5C8-F1
#
_cell.length_a   1.000
_cell.length_b   1.000
_cell.length_c   1.000
_cell.angle_alpha   90.00
_cell.angle_beta   90.00
_cell.angle_gamma   90.00
#
_symmetry.space_group_name_H-M   'P 1'
#
loop_
_entity.id
_entity.type
_entity.pdbx_description
1 polymer ?
#
loop_
_entity_poly.entity_id
_entity_poly.type
_entity_poly.pdbx_seq_one_letter_code
_entity_poly.pdbx_strand_id
1 'polypeptide(L)'
;MNRHDEFSGSTNKGPVQEHDVIMRGRRLLDITGVKQVESFDNEEFLLETVMGFLAIRGQNLQMKNLDVDKGVVSIKGRIFDLVYLDDHQEKAKGFFSKLFK
;
A
#
# COMPACT_ATOMS: atom_id res chain seq x y z
N MET A 1 25.78 -2.96 26.02
CA MET A 1 25.73 -2.37 24.68
C MET A 1 24.32 -2.52 24.13
N ASN A 2 23.47 -1.50 24.24
CA ASN A 2 22.19 -1.46 23.51
C ASN A 2 22.33 -0.39 22.43
N ARG A 3 22.46 -0.84 21.18
CA ARG A 3 22.39 0.03 20.00
C ARG A 3 20.93 0.41 19.82
N HIS A 4 20.62 1.69 20.04
CA HIS A 4 19.42 2.28 19.44
C HIS A 4 19.74 2.40 17.94
N ASP A 5 19.01 1.66 17.11
CA ASP A 5 19.02 1.88 15.67
C ASP A 5 18.26 3.19 15.40
N GLU A 6 18.99 4.20 14.96
CA GLU A 6 18.45 5.49 14.52
C GLU A 6 17.77 5.32 13.16
N PHE A 7 16.44 5.36 13.12
CA PHE A 7 15.68 5.54 11.88
C PHE A 7 15.82 6.99 11.41
N SER A 8 16.74 7.22 10.46
CA SER A 8 16.89 8.47 9.72
C SER A 8 15.93 8.48 8.52
N GLY A 9 14.69 8.96 8.73
CA GLY A 9 13.75 9.29 7.65
C GLY A 9 13.79 10.78 7.32
N SER A 10 14.06 11.11 6.05
CA SER A 10 14.07 12.46 5.49
C SER A 10 12.78 13.22 5.80
N THR A 11 12.87 14.33 6.53
CA THR A 11 11.71 15.13 6.96
C THR A 11 11.23 16.06 5.86
N ASN A 12 10.21 15.64 5.10
CA ASN A 12 9.41 16.55 4.30
C ASN A 12 8.23 17.04 5.18
N LYS A 13 8.32 18.27 5.72
CA LYS A 13 7.35 18.83 6.68
C LYS A 13 6.10 19.37 5.98
N GLY A 14 5.27 18.47 5.45
CA GLY A 14 3.82 18.70 5.29
C GLY A 14 3.08 18.23 6.55
N PRO A 15 1.78 18.54 6.72
CA PRO A 15 0.97 17.84 7.72
C PRO A 15 1.12 16.33 7.49
N VAL A 16 1.48 15.59 8.54
CA VAL A 16 1.63 14.13 8.46
C VAL A 16 0.24 13.57 8.20
N GLN A 17 0.03 13.07 6.98
CA GLN A 17 -1.21 12.38 6.65
C GLN A 17 -1.19 11.04 7.37
N GLU A 18 -2.26 10.76 8.12
CA GLU A 18 -2.40 9.47 8.81
C GLU A 18 -2.49 8.34 7.78
N HIS A 19 -1.97 7.18 8.16
CA HIS A 19 -1.93 5.99 7.33
C HIS A 19 -2.56 4.82 8.10
N ASP A 20 -3.85 4.64 7.88
CA ASP A 20 -4.66 3.58 8.47
C ASP A 20 -5.03 2.56 7.39
N VAL A 21 -4.99 1.29 7.77
CA VAL A 21 -5.47 0.18 6.94
C VAL A 21 -6.54 -0.59 7.72
N ILE A 22 -7.80 -0.41 7.32
CA ILE A 22 -8.96 -0.99 8.01
C ILE A 22 -9.57 -2.08 7.14
N MET A 23 -9.46 -3.34 7.58
CA MET A 23 -10.04 -4.48 6.89
C MET A 23 -11.29 -5.01 7.61
N ARG A 24 -12.40 -5.16 6.88
CA ARG A 24 -13.64 -5.77 7.39
C ARG A 24 -13.94 -7.06 6.65
N GLY A 25 -13.84 -8.18 7.38
CA GLY A 25 -14.22 -9.52 6.90
C GLY A 25 -13.46 -10.01 5.66
N ARG A 26 -12.25 -9.49 5.39
CA ARG A 26 -11.49 -9.70 4.14
C ARG A 26 -12.30 -9.41 2.87
N ARG A 27 -13.27 -8.49 2.96
CA ARG A 27 -14.21 -8.13 1.88
C ARG A 27 -14.21 -6.65 1.52
N LEU A 28 -13.89 -5.80 2.50
CA LEU A 28 -13.78 -4.36 2.36
C LEU A 28 -12.48 -3.92 3.02
N LEU A 29 -11.71 -3.11 2.31
CA LEU A 29 -10.46 -2.55 2.75
C LEU A 29 -10.55 -1.03 2.55
N ASP A 30 -10.40 -0.27 3.63
CA ASP A 30 -10.30 1.20 3.58
C ASP A 30 -8.88 1.59 3.98
N ILE A 31 -8.26 2.48 3.21
CA ILE A 31 -6.86 2.89 3.34
C ILE A 31 -6.80 4.42 3.30
N THR A 32 -6.12 5.03 4.28
CA THR A 32 -5.79 6.46 4.26
C THR A 32 -4.31 6.67 3.91
N GLY A 33 -3.88 7.90 3.66
CA GLY A 33 -2.49 8.19 3.31
C GLY A 33 -2.08 7.69 1.92
N VAL A 34 -3.04 7.44 1.02
CA VAL A 34 -2.77 7.08 -0.38
C VAL A 34 -2.45 8.33 -1.18
N LYS A 35 -1.27 8.37 -1.81
CA LYS A 35 -0.87 9.45 -2.71
C LYS A 35 -1.42 9.24 -4.12
N GLN A 36 -1.28 8.03 -4.65
CA GLN A 36 -1.79 7.64 -5.95
C GLN A 36 -1.96 6.12 -6.10
N VAL A 37 -2.72 5.72 -7.12
CA VAL A 37 -2.88 4.32 -7.53
C VAL A 37 -1.96 4.10 -8.73
N GLU A 38 -0.96 3.23 -8.61
CA GLU A 38 -0.01 2.92 -9.70
C GLU A 38 -0.65 1.99 -10.73
N SER A 39 -1.26 0.91 -10.25
CA SER A 39 -1.92 -0.09 -11.09
C SER A 39 -3.04 -0.75 -10.29
N PHE A 40 -4.06 -1.20 -11.00
CA PHE A 40 -5.10 -2.02 -10.41
C PHE A 40 -5.80 -2.89 -11.46
N ASP A 41 -6.24 -4.06 -11.02
CA ASP A 41 -7.15 -4.93 -11.75
C ASP A 41 -8.04 -5.71 -10.75
N ASN A 42 -8.61 -6.83 -11.18
CA ASN A 42 -9.49 -7.66 -10.36
C ASN A 42 -8.74 -8.62 -9.41
N GLU A 43 -7.41 -8.69 -9.48
CA GLU A 43 -6.54 -9.56 -8.69
C GLU A 43 -5.54 -8.78 -7.84
N GLU A 44 -5.13 -7.59 -8.27
CA GLU A 44 -4.13 -6.77 -7.58
C GLU A 44 -4.45 -5.27 -7.60
N PHE A 45 -4.09 -4.58 -6.52
CA PHE A 45 -3.94 -3.12 -6.44
C PHE A 45 -2.53 -2.79 -5.98
N LEU A 46 -1.86 -1.86 -6.65
CA LEU A 46 -0.61 -1.26 -6.21
C LEU A 46 -0.83 0.22 -5.91
N LEU A 47 -0.64 0.61 -4.65
CA LEU A 47 -0.85 1.97 -4.17
C LEU A 47 0.49 2.59 -3.78
N GLU A 48 0.75 3.83 -4.19
CA GLU A 48 1.78 4.64 -3.54
C GLU A 48 1.16 5.32 -2.30
N THR A 49 1.75 5.13 -1.14
CA THR A 49 1.27 5.69 0.13
C THR A 49 2.33 6.59 0.79
N VAL A 50 1.94 7.27 1.86
CA VAL A 50 2.89 8.01 2.72
C VAL A 50 3.85 7.10 3.48
N MET A 51 3.61 5.78 3.52
CA MET A 51 4.48 4.76 4.14
C MET A 51 5.11 3.81 3.11
N GLY A 52 5.27 4.24 1.86
CA GLY A 52 5.85 3.44 0.77
C GLY A 52 4.78 2.79 -0.12
N PHE A 53 5.18 1.88 -1.00
CA PHE A 53 4.23 1.18 -1.86
C PHE A 53 3.51 0.08 -1.10
N LEU A 54 2.22 -0.08 -1.34
CA LEU A 54 1.37 -1.11 -0.77
C LEU A 54 0.72 -1.92 -1.90
N ALA A 55 1.13 -3.19 -2.02
CA ALA A 55 0.47 -4.16 -2.89
C ALA A 55 -0.65 -4.87 -2.12
N ILE A 56 -1.83 -4.93 -2.70
CA ILE A 56 -2.99 -5.67 -2.17
C ILE A 56 -3.40 -6.70 -3.21
N ARG A 57 -3.35 -7.98 -2.85
CA ARG A 57 -3.73 -9.08 -3.75
C ARG A 57 -4.95 -9.83 -3.26
N GLY A 58 -5.71 -10.36 -4.20
CA GLY A 58 -6.98 -10.99 -3.92
C GLY A 58 -7.71 -11.49 -5.15
N GLN A 59 -9.04 -11.54 -5.04
CA GLN A 59 -9.93 -11.93 -6.13
C GLN A 59 -11.16 -11.02 -6.16
N ASN A 60 -11.63 -10.71 -7.36
CA ASN A 60 -12.74 -9.80 -7.61
C ASN A 60 -12.53 -8.46 -6.90
N LEU A 61 -11.30 -7.96 -6.95
CA LEU A 61 -10.95 -6.65 -6.42
C LEU A 61 -11.62 -5.58 -7.29
N GLN A 62 -12.20 -4.60 -6.63
CA GLN A 62 -12.95 -3.51 -7.24
C GLN A 62 -12.73 -2.25 -6.42
N MET A 63 -12.38 -1.16 -7.09
CA MET A 63 -12.34 0.15 -6.46
C MET A 63 -13.77 0.56 -6.09
N LYS A 64 -14.02 0.76 -4.80
CA LYS A 64 -15.29 1.25 -4.28
C LYS A 64 -15.29 2.78 -4.18
N ASN A 65 -14.17 3.37 -3.77
CA ASN A 65 -13.99 4.82 -3.66
C ASN A 65 -12.52 5.18 -3.85
N LEU A 66 -12.27 6.34 -4.47
CA LEU A 66 -10.96 6.97 -4.56
C LEU A 66 -11.16 8.47 -4.37
N ASP A 67 -10.56 9.02 -3.32
CA ASP A 67 -10.49 10.44 -3.04
C ASP A 67 -9.01 10.78 -2.82
N VAL A 68 -8.32 11.11 -3.91
CA VAL A 68 -6.87 11.40 -3.91
C VAL A 68 -6.57 12.64 -3.07
N ASP A 69 -7.43 13.66 -3.14
CA ASP A 69 -7.24 14.91 -2.37
C ASP A 69 -7.29 14.65 -0.86
N LYS A 70 -8.15 13.73 -0.40
CA LYS A 70 -8.18 13.29 1.00
C LYS A 70 -7.20 12.14 1.30
N GLY A 71 -6.58 11.57 0.28
CA GLY A 71 -5.70 10.41 0.37
C GLY A 71 -6.40 9.13 0.82
N VAL A 72 -7.65 8.91 0.40
CA VAL A 72 -8.49 7.78 0.82
C VAL A 72 -8.82 6.86 -0.34
N VAL A 73 -8.60 5.55 -0.14
CA VAL A 73 -9.01 4.49 -1.06
C VAL A 73 -9.86 3.45 -0.33
N SER A 74 -10.96 3.03 -0.96
CA SER A 74 -11.75 1.87 -0.53
C SER A 74 -11.75 0.80 -1.62
N ILE A 75 -11.36 -0.42 -1.27
CA ILE A 75 -11.34 -1.59 -2.16
C ILE A 75 -12.33 -2.63 -1.63
N LYS A 76 -13.14 -3.17 -2.53
CA LYS A 76 -14.03 -4.32 -2.26
C LYS A 76 -13.49 -5.53 -3.00
N GLY A 77 -13.55 -6.70 -2.38
CA GLY A 77 -13.10 -7.95 -2.99
C GLY A 77 -12.59 -8.91 -1.94
N ARG A 78 -12.22 -10.12 -2.34
CA ARG A 78 -11.67 -11.11 -1.41
C ARG A 78 -10.17 -10.87 -1.26
N ILE A 79 -9.74 -10.35 -0.11
CA ILE A 79 -8.34 -10.01 0.14
C ILE A 79 -7.55 -11.25 0.61
N PHE A 80 -6.36 -11.46 0.03
CA PHE A 80 -5.43 -12.54 0.39
C PHE A 80 -4.22 -12.02 1.15
N ASP A 81 -3.58 -10.97 0.65
CA ASP A 81 -2.41 -10.37 1.28
C ASP A 81 -2.32 -8.86 1.06
N LEU A 82 -1.57 -8.22 1.96
CA LEU A 82 -1.17 -6.83 1.91
C LEU A 82 0.33 -6.80 2.18
N VAL A 83 1.10 -6.23 1.26
CA VAL A 83 2.56 -6.21 1.32
C VAL A 83 3.04 -4.79 1.11
N TYR A 84 3.68 -4.21 2.13
CA TYR A 84 4.47 -3.00 1.93
C TYR A 84 5.78 -3.35 1.24
N LEU A 85 6.14 -2.54 0.25
CA LEU A 85 7.40 -2.66 -0.47
C LEU A 85 8.32 -1.54 0.02
N ASP A 86 9.47 -1.92 0.56
CA ASP A 86 10.52 -0.99 0.95
C ASP A 86 11.10 -0.29 -0.30
N ASP A 87 11.41 1.01 -0.17
CA ASP A 87 11.99 1.85 -1.22
C ASP A 87 13.47 1.52 -1.54
N HIS A 88 13.90 0.28 -1.27
CA HIS A 88 15.20 -0.22 -1.68
C HIS A 88 15.15 -0.65 -3.16
N GLN A 89 15.16 0.38 -4.02
CA GLN A 89 14.89 0.46 -5.47
C GLN A 89 15.58 -0.53 -6.43
N GLU A 90 16.32 -1.55 -6.01
CA GLU A 90 17.04 -2.42 -6.96
C GLU A 90 16.70 -3.92 -6.88
N LYS A 91 16.18 -4.41 -5.75
CA LYS A 91 15.94 -5.86 -5.58
C LYS A 91 14.51 -6.31 -5.89
N ALA A 92 13.53 -5.40 -5.87
CA ALA A 92 12.12 -5.74 -6.06
C ALA A 92 11.82 -6.30 -7.46
N LYS A 93 12.50 -5.82 -8.52
CA LYS A 93 12.35 -6.35 -9.91
C LYS A 93 12.58 -7.86 -10.02
N GLY A 94 13.44 -8.44 -9.18
CA GLY A 94 13.71 -9.89 -9.16
C GLY A 94 12.72 -10.72 -8.34
N PHE A 95 11.98 -10.12 -7.41
CA PHE A 95 10.93 -10.79 -6.65
C PHE A 95 9.60 -10.80 -7.41
N PHE A 96 9.30 -9.73 -8.15
CA PHE A 96 8.14 -9.66 -9.04
C PHE A 96 8.12 -10.79 -10.07
N SER A 97 9.24 -11.08 -10.73
CA SER A 97 9.31 -12.17 -11.73
C SER A 97 9.08 -13.59 -11.18
N LYS A 98 9.13 -13.78 -9.85
CA LYS A 98 8.85 -15.05 -9.19
C LYS A 98 7.44 -15.15 -8.60
N LEU A 99 6.78 -14.03 -8.29
CA LEU A 99 5.37 -14.03 -7.87
C LEU A 99 4.40 -14.00 -9.06
N PHE A 100 4.85 -13.57 -10.24
CA PHE A 100 4.05 -13.51 -11.47
C PHE A 100 4.21 -14.77 -12.36
N LYS A 101 4.45 -15.95 -11.76
CA LYS A 101 4.39 -17.24 -12.45
C LYS A 101 3.36 -18.15 -11.77
#